data_AF-B4HFV0-F1
#
_entry.id   AF-B4HFV0-F1
#
_cell.length_a   1.000
_cell.length_b   1.000
_cell.length_c   1.000
_cell.angle_alpha   90.00
_cell.angle_beta   90.00
_cell.angle_gamma   90.00
#
_symmetry.space_group_name_H-M   'P 1'
#
loop_
_entity.id
_entity.type
_entity.pdbx_description
1 polymer ?
#
loop_
_entity_poly.entity_id
_entity_poly.type
_entity_poly.pdbx_seq_one_letter_code
_entity_poly.pdbx_strand_id
1 'polypeptide(L)'
;MNWWNDLWLNEGFASFLEYKGVKQMHPEWDMDNQFVIEELHSVLTIDATLASHPIVKSIESPAEITEYFDTITYSKGAALVRMLENLVGEEKLRNATTRYLVRHIYRTATTEDYLTAVEEEEGLDFDVKQIMQTWTEQMGLPVVEVEKSGSTYKLTQKRFLANEDDYAADAEASSFNYRWSIPITYTSSINNEVQSLIFNHNDNEATITLPGEASWIKINTNQVGYYRVNYGSEQWAELISALKNSRETFSTADRAHLLNDANTLAAAGQLNYSVALDLISYLESEQDYVPWSVGTSALATLRNRVYYTDLYTNYTTYARKLLTPIVEKVTFTVAADHLENRLRIKVLSSACSLGHESSLQQAVTLFNQWLASPETRPNPDIRDVVYYYGLQQVNTEAAWDQVWKLYLDESDAQEKLKLMNCLTAVQVPWLLQRYINWAWDESNVRRQDYFTLLGYISTNPVGQSLVWDYVRENWEKLVDRFGINERTLGRLIPTITARFSTETKLEEMQQFFAKYPEAGAGTAARQQALEAVKANIKWLAVNKAQVGEWLANYVQQSTVTNRIQ
;
A
#
# COMPACT_ATOMS: atom_id res chain seq x y z
N MET A 1 18.17 -22.17 5.58
CA MET A 1 19.30 -21.21 5.52
C MET A 1 20.51 -21.69 6.31
N ASN A 2 21.73 -21.31 5.91
CA ASN A 2 22.99 -21.58 6.63
C ASN A 2 23.34 -20.50 7.65
N TRP A 3 23.01 -19.26 7.33
CA TRP A 3 23.11 -18.11 8.23
C TRP A 3 22.01 -17.10 7.90
N TRP A 4 21.88 -16.04 8.70
CA TRP A 4 20.78 -15.07 8.65
C TRP A 4 20.76 -14.23 7.36
N ASN A 5 21.88 -14.15 6.64
CA ASN A 5 21.95 -13.52 5.31
C ASN A 5 21.06 -14.19 4.26
N ASP A 6 20.66 -15.45 4.49
CA ASP A 6 19.79 -16.23 3.61
C ASP A 6 18.37 -16.41 4.20
N LEU A 7 17.94 -15.54 5.12
CA LEU A 7 16.65 -15.67 5.83
C LEU A 7 15.44 -15.75 4.91
N TRP A 8 15.49 -15.10 3.76
CA TRP A 8 14.42 -15.12 2.75
C TRP A 8 14.12 -16.53 2.22
N LEU A 9 15.08 -17.47 2.24
CA LEU A 9 14.85 -18.87 1.86
C LEU A 9 13.83 -19.55 2.78
N ASN A 10 13.70 -19.08 4.01
CA ASN A 10 12.70 -19.56 4.94
C ASN A 10 11.44 -18.68 4.83
N GLU A 11 11.57 -17.39 5.11
CA GLU A 11 10.43 -16.49 5.31
C GLU A 11 9.75 -16.12 3.98
N GLY A 12 10.51 -15.76 2.94
CA GLY A 12 9.97 -15.45 1.62
C GLY A 12 9.29 -16.67 0.96
N PHE A 13 9.84 -17.87 1.14
CA PHE A 13 9.19 -19.11 0.70
C PHE A 13 7.92 -19.42 1.48
N ALA A 14 7.94 -19.26 2.80
CA ALA A 14 6.76 -19.49 3.63
C ALA A 14 5.63 -18.52 3.24
N SER A 15 5.93 -17.24 3.09
CA SER A 15 4.99 -16.22 2.60
C SER A 15 4.44 -16.56 1.22
N PHE A 16 5.26 -16.98 0.26
CA PHE A 16 4.77 -17.41 -1.05
C PHE A 16 3.85 -18.65 -0.97
N LEU A 17 4.23 -19.65 -0.17
CA LEU A 17 3.46 -20.89 0.00
C LEU A 17 2.14 -20.69 0.75
N GLU A 18 2.03 -19.67 1.60
CA GLU A 18 0.77 -19.29 2.26
C GLU A 18 -0.34 -19.06 1.23
N TYR A 19 -0.09 -18.24 0.21
CA TYR A 19 -1.06 -17.95 -0.84
C TYR A 19 -1.43 -19.19 -1.65
N LYS A 20 -0.46 -20.05 -2.00
CA LYS A 20 -0.74 -21.30 -2.72
C LYS A 20 -1.56 -22.27 -1.86
N GLY A 21 -1.24 -22.37 -0.57
CA GLY A 21 -1.93 -23.24 0.38
C GLY A 21 -3.37 -22.79 0.61
N VAL A 22 -3.60 -21.50 0.85
CA VAL A 22 -4.95 -20.94 1.02
C VAL A 22 -5.75 -21.07 -0.27
N LYS A 23 -5.17 -20.76 -1.44
CA LYS A 23 -5.83 -20.96 -2.73
C LYS A 23 -6.29 -22.41 -2.94
N GLN A 24 -5.48 -23.38 -2.54
CA GLN A 24 -5.84 -24.80 -2.68
C GLN A 24 -7.03 -25.18 -1.77
N MET A 25 -7.14 -24.57 -0.58
CA MET A 25 -8.21 -24.84 0.39
C MET A 25 -9.47 -24.00 0.13
N HIS A 26 -9.29 -22.80 -0.40
CA HIS A 26 -10.33 -21.79 -0.70
C HIS A 26 -10.10 -21.17 -2.09
N PRO A 27 -10.37 -21.92 -3.18
CA PRO A 27 -10.16 -21.42 -4.54
C PRO A 27 -10.99 -20.17 -4.87
N GLU A 28 -12.14 -20.01 -4.20
CA GLU A 28 -13.05 -18.88 -4.37
C GLU A 28 -12.53 -17.57 -3.76
N TRP A 29 -11.44 -17.59 -2.99
CA TRP A 29 -10.87 -16.38 -2.38
C TRP A 29 -9.93 -15.61 -3.30
N ASP A 30 -9.59 -16.13 -4.49
CA ASP A 30 -8.78 -15.41 -5.49
C ASP A 30 -7.45 -14.85 -4.92
N MET A 31 -6.74 -15.71 -4.16
CA MET A 31 -5.53 -15.31 -3.43
C MET A 31 -4.41 -14.80 -4.34
N ASP A 32 -4.35 -15.23 -5.60
CA ASP A 32 -3.33 -14.77 -6.56
C ASP A 32 -3.45 -13.27 -6.83
N ASN A 33 -4.68 -12.73 -6.94
CA ASN A 33 -4.90 -11.30 -7.13
C ASN A 33 -4.71 -10.54 -5.82
N GLN A 34 -5.01 -11.14 -4.66
CA GLN A 34 -4.75 -10.52 -3.36
C GLN A 34 -3.25 -10.37 -3.07
N PHE A 35 -2.41 -11.32 -3.51
CA PHE A 35 -0.94 -11.22 -3.43
C PHE A 35 -0.42 -9.89 -3.97
N VAL A 36 -1.01 -9.39 -5.06
CA VAL A 36 -0.60 -8.14 -5.71
C VAL A 36 -0.71 -6.94 -4.77
N ILE A 37 -1.78 -6.85 -3.99
CA ILE A 37 -2.04 -5.70 -3.10
C ILE A 37 -1.48 -5.87 -1.69
N GLU A 38 -1.40 -7.10 -1.18
CA GLU A 38 -0.95 -7.38 0.18
C GLU A 38 0.58 -7.54 0.26
N GLU A 39 1.20 -8.28 -0.68
CA GLU A 39 2.66 -8.46 -0.70
C GLU A 39 3.33 -7.44 -1.62
N LEU A 40 3.00 -7.49 -2.92
CA LEU A 40 3.80 -6.84 -3.96
C LEU A 40 3.76 -5.31 -3.83
N HIS A 41 2.57 -4.69 -3.87
CA HIS A 41 2.45 -3.23 -3.80
C HIS A 41 3.01 -2.65 -2.49
N SER A 42 2.84 -3.37 -1.39
CA SER A 42 3.37 -3.00 -0.07
C SER A 42 4.89 -2.88 -0.13
N VAL A 43 5.57 -3.92 -0.60
CA VAL A 43 7.03 -3.92 -0.62
C VAL A 43 7.65 -3.03 -1.70
N LEU A 44 6.99 -2.86 -2.87
CA LEU A 44 7.45 -1.92 -3.89
C LEU A 44 7.48 -0.47 -3.38
N THR A 45 6.71 -0.15 -2.33
CA THR A 45 6.72 1.18 -1.70
C THR A 45 7.93 1.35 -0.79
N ILE A 46 8.25 0.34 0.01
CA ILE A 46 9.37 0.35 0.96
C ILE A 46 10.71 0.30 0.21
N ASP A 47 10.81 -0.55 -0.80
CA ASP A 47 12.02 -0.79 -1.58
C ASP A 47 12.36 0.38 -2.53
N ALA A 48 11.44 1.33 -2.72
CA ALA A 48 11.65 2.56 -3.50
C ALA A 48 12.37 3.68 -2.71
N THR A 49 12.90 3.40 -1.53
CA THR A 49 13.54 4.39 -0.63
C THR A 49 15.04 4.13 -0.45
N LEU A 50 15.77 5.12 0.04
CA LEU A 50 17.20 4.96 0.40
C LEU A 50 17.42 4.07 1.64
N ALA A 51 16.37 3.84 2.44
CA ALA A 51 16.43 2.99 3.63
C ALA A 51 16.30 1.48 3.31
N SER A 52 16.15 1.10 2.03
CA SER A 52 16.07 -0.30 1.62
C SER A 52 17.41 -1.05 1.78
N HIS A 53 17.37 -2.38 1.67
CA HIS A 53 18.54 -3.24 1.65
C HIS A 53 18.39 -4.40 0.64
N PRO A 54 19.51 -5.03 0.20
CA PRO A 54 19.46 -6.28 -0.58
C PRO A 54 18.77 -7.41 0.19
N ILE A 55 18.22 -8.40 -0.50
CA ILE A 55 17.66 -9.61 0.16
C ILE A 55 18.76 -10.49 0.74
N VAL A 56 19.91 -10.55 0.09
CA VAL A 56 21.10 -11.25 0.58
C VAL A 56 22.18 -10.21 0.90
N LYS A 57 22.45 -10.01 2.18
CA LYS A 57 23.43 -9.08 2.72
C LYS A 57 24.19 -9.72 3.88
N SER A 58 25.44 -9.31 4.09
CA SER A 58 26.22 -9.74 5.28
C SER A 58 25.56 -9.25 6.58
N ILE A 59 25.38 -10.16 7.53
CA ILE A 59 24.79 -9.89 8.84
C ILE A 59 25.74 -10.41 9.92
N GLU A 60 26.16 -9.53 10.82
CA GLU A 60 27.22 -9.79 11.80
C GLU A 60 26.76 -9.63 13.25
N SER A 61 25.65 -8.90 13.50
CA SER A 61 25.16 -8.64 14.87
C SER A 61 23.72 -9.09 15.13
N PRO A 62 23.35 -9.41 16.40
CA PRO A 62 21.96 -9.70 16.78
C PRO A 62 20.96 -8.56 16.50
N ALA A 63 21.43 -7.31 16.52
CA ALA A 63 20.60 -6.16 16.19
C ALA A 63 20.24 -6.18 14.69
N GLU A 64 21.22 -6.38 13.82
CA GLU A 64 21.01 -6.53 12.37
C GLU A 64 20.11 -7.72 12.04
N ILE A 65 20.28 -8.86 12.73
CA ILE A 65 19.38 -10.02 12.59
C ILE A 65 17.92 -9.60 12.84
N THR A 66 17.68 -8.84 13.90
CA THR A 66 16.32 -8.39 14.26
C THR A 66 15.74 -7.42 13.24
N GLU A 67 16.56 -6.53 12.68
CA GLU A 67 16.17 -5.58 11.64
C GLU A 67 15.83 -6.28 10.32
N TYR A 68 16.44 -7.43 10.05
CA TYR A 68 16.20 -8.21 8.82
C TYR A 68 14.86 -8.97 8.79
N PHE A 69 14.16 -9.06 9.93
CA PHE A 69 12.78 -9.55 9.98
C PHE A 69 11.81 -8.45 9.56
N ASP A 70 11.85 -8.09 8.28
CA ASP A 70 11.15 -6.94 7.71
C ASP A 70 10.38 -7.27 6.42
N THR A 71 9.71 -6.27 5.85
CA THR A 71 8.92 -6.46 4.62
C THR A 71 9.76 -6.85 3.41
N ILE A 72 11.06 -6.48 3.35
CA ILE A 72 11.94 -6.90 2.25
C ILE A 72 12.14 -8.43 2.30
N THR A 73 12.54 -8.97 3.45
CA THR A 73 12.80 -10.42 3.56
C THR A 73 11.57 -11.29 3.26
N TYR A 74 10.40 -10.87 3.73
CA TYR A 74 9.15 -11.60 3.55
C TYR A 74 8.53 -11.34 2.18
N SER A 75 8.08 -10.11 1.92
CA SER A 75 7.24 -9.78 0.76
C SER A 75 8.05 -9.67 -0.54
N LYS A 76 9.27 -9.09 -0.54
CA LYS A 76 10.13 -9.10 -1.74
C LYS A 76 10.61 -10.53 -2.01
N GLY A 77 11.01 -11.27 -0.97
CA GLY A 77 11.33 -12.69 -1.07
C GLY A 77 10.22 -13.49 -1.76
N ALA A 78 8.99 -13.38 -1.27
CA ALA A 78 7.82 -14.06 -1.86
C ALA A 78 7.57 -13.64 -3.31
N ALA A 79 7.67 -12.33 -3.61
CA ALA A 79 7.46 -11.82 -4.96
C ALA A 79 8.53 -12.29 -5.95
N LEU A 80 9.78 -12.43 -5.50
CA LEU A 80 10.86 -13.02 -6.31
C LEU A 80 10.64 -14.51 -6.57
N VAL A 81 10.16 -15.29 -5.59
CA VAL A 81 9.79 -16.69 -5.81
C VAL A 81 8.64 -16.79 -6.82
N ARG A 82 7.62 -15.93 -6.70
CA ARG A 82 6.50 -15.87 -7.66
C ARG A 82 6.97 -15.51 -9.08
N MET A 83 7.89 -14.55 -9.21
CA MET A 83 8.48 -14.18 -10.50
C MET A 83 9.33 -15.32 -11.08
N LEU A 84 10.12 -16.00 -10.24
CA LEU A 84 10.91 -17.16 -10.64
C LEU A 84 10.01 -18.33 -11.10
N GLU A 85 8.91 -18.59 -10.39
CA GLU A 85 7.92 -19.60 -10.79
C GLU A 85 7.36 -19.33 -12.18
N ASN A 86 7.03 -18.07 -12.46
CA ASN A 86 6.52 -17.68 -13.78
C ASN A 86 7.58 -17.76 -14.87
N LEU A 87 8.85 -17.54 -14.53
CA LEU A 87 9.96 -17.66 -15.48
C LEU A 87 10.27 -19.13 -15.84
N VAL A 88 10.36 -20.02 -14.85
CA VAL A 88 10.76 -21.43 -15.08
C VAL A 88 9.58 -22.39 -15.28
N GLY A 89 8.39 -21.99 -14.84
CA GLY A 89 7.18 -22.81 -14.81
C GLY A 89 6.97 -23.50 -13.46
N GLU A 90 5.70 -23.56 -13.02
CA GLU A 90 5.29 -24.12 -11.73
C GLU A 90 5.78 -25.55 -11.48
N GLU A 91 5.69 -26.43 -12.49
CA GLU A 91 6.13 -27.82 -12.35
C GLU A 91 7.65 -27.92 -12.13
N LYS A 92 8.43 -27.18 -12.91
CA LYS A 92 9.90 -27.17 -12.79
C LYS A 92 10.33 -26.59 -11.45
N LEU A 93 9.71 -25.48 -11.01
CA LEU A 93 10.02 -24.89 -9.72
C LEU A 93 9.68 -25.85 -8.56
N ARG A 94 8.55 -26.56 -8.64
CA ARG A 94 8.17 -27.57 -7.65
C ARG A 94 9.16 -28.73 -7.60
N ASN A 95 9.60 -29.22 -8.76
CA ASN A 95 10.59 -30.30 -8.86
C ASN A 95 11.95 -29.86 -8.26
N ALA A 96 12.44 -28.69 -8.66
CA ALA A 96 13.65 -28.08 -8.11
C ALA A 96 13.56 -27.89 -6.59
N THR A 97 12.44 -27.36 -6.10
CA THR A 97 12.23 -27.15 -4.66
C THR A 97 12.18 -28.47 -3.90
N THR A 98 11.53 -29.50 -4.46
CA THR A 98 11.53 -30.85 -3.87
C THR A 98 12.95 -31.42 -3.78
N ARG A 99 13.72 -31.30 -4.87
CA ARG A 99 15.11 -31.76 -4.94
C ARG A 99 15.99 -31.05 -3.91
N TYR A 100 15.87 -29.73 -3.82
CA TYR A 100 16.53 -28.90 -2.82
C TYR A 100 16.20 -29.37 -1.39
N LEU A 101 14.91 -29.50 -1.04
CA LEU A 101 14.49 -29.94 0.30
C LEU A 101 15.01 -31.35 0.65
N VAL A 102 15.00 -32.28 -0.30
CA VAL A 102 15.52 -33.65 -0.10
C VAL A 102 17.03 -33.65 0.12
N ARG A 103 17.80 -32.87 -0.65
CA ARG A 103 19.26 -32.79 -0.52
C ARG A 103 19.71 -32.20 0.82
N HIS A 104 18.93 -31.27 1.36
CA HIS A 104 19.26 -30.52 2.57
C HIS A 104 18.44 -30.94 3.79
N ILE A 105 17.80 -32.12 3.77
CA ILE A 105 17.02 -32.61 4.91
C ILE A 105 17.91 -32.72 6.16
N TYR A 106 17.44 -32.12 7.27
CA TYR A 106 18.17 -32.01 8.54
C TYR A 106 19.54 -31.31 8.44
N ARG A 107 19.74 -30.47 7.43
CA ARG A 107 20.96 -29.68 7.19
C ARG A 107 20.62 -28.21 6.87
N THR A 108 21.65 -27.42 6.66
CA THR A 108 21.55 -26.04 6.19
C THR A 108 21.75 -25.94 4.67
N ALA A 109 21.40 -24.77 4.12
CA ALA A 109 21.52 -24.47 2.70
C ALA A 109 21.64 -22.95 2.48
N THR A 110 22.25 -22.56 1.38
CA THR A 110 22.48 -21.18 0.94
C THR A 110 21.57 -20.80 -0.22
N THR A 111 21.49 -19.51 -0.55
CA THR A 111 20.78 -19.05 -1.76
C THR A 111 21.33 -19.74 -3.02
N GLU A 112 22.65 -19.90 -3.09
CA GLU A 112 23.33 -20.59 -4.20
C GLU A 112 22.90 -22.06 -4.33
N ASP A 113 22.73 -22.78 -3.22
CA ASP A 113 22.26 -24.18 -3.24
C ASP A 113 20.85 -24.28 -3.84
N TYR A 114 19.96 -23.34 -3.49
CA TYR A 114 18.60 -23.31 -4.04
C TYR A 114 18.60 -23.00 -5.54
N LEU A 115 19.31 -21.95 -5.96
CA LEU A 115 19.36 -21.56 -7.37
C LEU A 115 20.03 -22.64 -8.23
N THR A 116 21.04 -23.34 -7.70
CA THR A 116 21.63 -24.52 -8.36
C THR A 116 20.60 -25.62 -8.59
N ALA A 117 19.73 -25.89 -7.61
CA ALA A 117 18.69 -26.90 -7.78
C ALA A 117 17.65 -26.52 -8.86
N VAL A 118 17.42 -25.22 -9.09
CA VAL A 118 16.55 -24.72 -10.16
C VAL A 118 17.22 -24.82 -11.53
N GLU A 119 18.51 -24.50 -11.64
CA GLU A 119 19.28 -24.63 -12.88
C GLU A 119 19.45 -26.06 -13.38
N GLU A 120 19.28 -27.05 -12.50
CA GLU A 120 19.28 -28.46 -12.88
C GLU A 120 18.02 -28.91 -13.63
N GLU A 121 16.99 -28.08 -13.72
CA GLU A 121 15.78 -28.41 -14.48
C GLU A 121 16.04 -28.34 -16.00
N GLU A 122 15.58 -29.35 -16.72
CA GLU A 122 15.83 -29.47 -18.16
C GLU A 122 15.07 -28.41 -18.98
N GLY A 123 15.68 -27.98 -20.09
CA GLY A 123 15.05 -27.08 -21.06
C GLY A 123 14.89 -25.64 -20.56
N LEU A 124 15.79 -25.18 -19.69
CA LEU A 124 16.02 -23.77 -19.42
C LEU A 124 17.07 -23.24 -20.42
N ASP A 125 16.79 -22.11 -21.05
CA ASP A 125 17.66 -21.46 -22.06
C ASP A 125 18.25 -20.13 -21.57
N PHE A 126 18.21 -19.90 -20.25
CA PHE A 126 18.71 -18.71 -19.57
C PHE A 126 19.42 -19.05 -18.25
N ASP A 127 20.27 -18.14 -17.80
CA ASP A 127 21.04 -18.26 -16.56
C ASP A 127 20.19 -17.79 -15.36
N VAL A 128 19.61 -18.75 -14.64
CA VAL A 128 18.72 -18.46 -13.50
C VAL A 128 19.50 -17.79 -12.36
N LYS A 129 20.72 -18.22 -12.07
CA LYS A 129 21.54 -17.61 -11.01
C LYS A 129 21.84 -16.17 -11.32
N GLN A 130 22.34 -15.88 -12.51
CA GLN A 130 22.67 -14.51 -12.89
C GLN A 130 21.44 -13.61 -12.83
N ILE A 131 20.28 -14.08 -13.31
CA ILE A 131 19.03 -13.32 -13.21
C ILE A 131 18.73 -13.03 -11.73
N MET A 132 18.66 -14.06 -10.90
CA MET A 132 18.26 -13.93 -9.49
C MET A 132 19.26 -13.14 -8.64
N GLN A 133 20.56 -13.23 -8.92
CA GLN A 133 21.59 -12.42 -8.25
C GLN A 133 21.34 -10.92 -8.45
N THR A 134 20.92 -10.50 -9.64
CA THR A 134 20.56 -9.08 -9.86
C THR A 134 19.38 -8.63 -8.99
N TRP A 135 18.53 -9.54 -8.51
CA TRP A 135 17.39 -9.25 -7.65
C TRP A 135 17.67 -9.41 -6.15
N THR A 136 18.60 -10.27 -5.78
CA THR A 136 18.89 -10.61 -4.37
C THR A 136 20.05 -9.83 -3.78
N GLU A 137 21.07 -9.48 -4.58
CA GLU A 137 22.34 -8.90 -4.08
C GLU A 137 22.40 -7.37 -4.14
N GLN A 138 21.32 -6.72 -4.60
CA GLN A 138 21.18 -5.27 -4.57
C GLN A 138 19.78 -4.86 -4.07
N MET A 139 19.72 -3.70 -3.41
CA MET A 139 18.47 -3.09 -2.97
C MET A 139 17.71 -2.43 -4.13
N GLY A 140 16.43 -2.16 -3.92
CA GLY A 140 15.61 -1.43 -4.86
C GLY A 140 14.96 -2.30 -5.92
N LEU A 141 14.23 -1.59 -6.78
CA LEU A 141 13.47 -2.14 -7.90
C LEU A 141 13.69 -1.28 -9.16
N PRO A 142 13.55 -1.84 -10.37
CA PRO A 142 13.55 -1.07 -11.60
C PRO A 142 12.16 -0.50 -11.92
N VAL A 143 12.19 0.63 -12.62
CA VAL A 143 11.11 1.05 -13.53
C VAL A 143 11.55 0.82 -14.96
N VAL A 144 10.68 0.19 -15.75
CA VAL A 144 10.85 -0.01 -17.19
C VAL A 144 10.12 1.13 -17.91
N GLU A 145 10.87 1.94 -18.65
CA GLU A 145 10.35 3.04 -19.47
C GLU A 145 10.05 2.52 -20.89
N VAL A 146 8.85 2.81 -21.39
CA VAL A 146 8.34 2.29 -22.68
C VAL A 146 8.13 3.42 -23.67
N GLU A 147 8.84 3.35 -24.80
CA GLU A 147 8.71 4.28 -25.92
C GLU A 147 8.21 3.54 -27.17
N LYS A 148 7.12 4.02 -27.78
CA LYS A 148 6.54 3.44 -29.00
C LYS A 148 7.08 4.17 -30.25
N SER A 149 7.41 3.39 -31.28
CA SER A 149 7.72 3.86 -32.63
C SER A 149 7.08 2.91 -33.65
N GLY A 150 5.91 3.29 -34.18
CA GLY A 150 5.09 2.41 -35.02
C GLY A 150 4.67 1.14 -34.29
N SER A 151 5.04 -0.03 -34.84
CA SER A 151 4.80 -1.34 -34.21
C SER A 151 5.93 -1.80 -33.27
N THR A 152 6.93 -0.96 -33.04
CA THR A 152 8.11 -1.29 -32.21
C THR A 152 8.05 -0.54 -30.88
N TYR A 153 8.30 -1.24 -29.78
CA TYR A 153 8.35 -0.69 -28.43
C TYR A 153 9.76 -0.87 -27.88
N LYS A 154 10.44 0.25 -27.65
CA LYS A 154 11.76 0.30 -27.01
C LYS A 154 11.57 0.36 -25.51
N LEU A 155 12.28 -0.51 -24.80
CA LEU A 155 12.29 -0.62 -23.36
C LEU A 155 13.65 -0.18 -22.83
N THR A 156 13.65 0.71 -21.85
CA THR A 156 14.84 1.03 -21.06
C THR A 156 14.55 0.85 -19.58
N GLN A 157 15.59 0.75 -18.75
CA GLN A 157 15.42 0.56 -17.31
C GLN A 157 16.27 1.54 -16.51
N LYS A 158 15.78 1.91 -15.33
CA LYS A 158 16.51 2.63 -14.28
C LYS A 158 15.99 2.19 -12.91
N ARG A 159 16.78 2.38 -11.85
CA ARG A 159 16.30 2.25 -10.47
C ARG A 159 15.13 3.20 -10.24
N PHE A 160 14.04 2.72 -9.67
CA PHE A 160 12.93 3.56 -9.23
C PHE A 160 13.18 4.04 -7.80
N LEU A 161 13.07 5.36 -7.58
CA LEU A 161 13.02 5.98 -6.27
C LEU A 161 11.74 6.81 -6.15
N ALA A 162 11.10 6.74 -4.98
CA ALA A 162 9.84 7.42 -4.72
C ALA A 162 9.99 8.95 -4.60
N ASN A 163 11.22 9.44 -4.39
CA ASN A 163 11.55 10.85 -4.36
C ASN A 163 12.70 11.15 -5.32
N GLU A 164 12.51 12.14 -6.19
CA GLU A 164 13.50 12.56 -7.17
C GLU A 164 14.80 13.06 -6.54
N ASP A 165 14.75 13.69 -5.37
CA ASP A 165 15.96 14.22 -4.71
C ASP A 165 16.88 13.10 -4.21
N ASP A 166 16.33 11.91 -3.99
CA ASP A 166 17.08 10.76 -3.50
C ASP A 166 18.06 10.23 -4.57
N TYR A 167 17.84 10.55 -5.85
CA TYR A 167 18.81 10.22 -6.91
C TYR A 167 20.12 11.01 -6.78
N ALA A 168 20.12 12.14 -6.06
CA ALA A 168 21.33 12.93 -5.81
C ALA A 168 22.13 12.44 -4.60
N ALA A 169 21.59 11.52 -3.80
CA ALA A 169 22.29 10.94 -2.67
C ALA A 169 23.35 9.92 -3.13
N ASP A 170 24.44 9.81 -2.36
CA ASP A 170 25.41 8.75 -2.56
C ASP A 170 24.76 7.39 -2.25
N ALA A 171 24.52 6.60 -3.30
CA ALA A 171 24.00 5.25 -3.15
C ALA A 171 25.13 4.26 -2.79
N GLU A 172 24.79 3.21 -2.04
CA GLU A 172 25.71 2.08 -1.83
C GLU A 172 26.13 1.49 -3.18
N ALA A 173 27.41 1.12 -3.29
CA ALA A 173 27.93 0.54 -4.53
C ALA A 173 27.26 -0.83 -4.78
N SER A 174 26.69 -1.01 -5.97
CA SER A 174 26.14 -2.29 -6.42
C SER A 174 27.06 -2.93 -7.46
N SER A 175 27.29 -4.24 -7.35
CA SER A 175 27.99 -5.06 -8.36
C SER A 175 27.29 -5.05 -9.73
N PHE A 176 25.99 -4.78 -9.75
CA PHE A 176 25.16 -4.72 -10.96
C PHE A 176 24.79 -3.28 -11.36
N ASN A 177 25.37 -2.26 -10.72
CA ASN A 177 25.09 -0.84 -10.99
C ASN A 177 23.59 -0.49 -10.97
N TYR A 178 22.80 -1.12 -10.10
CA TYR A 178 21.34 -0.97 -10.06
C TYR A 178 20.68 -1.21 -11.41
N ARG A 179 21.09 -2.29 -12.07
CA ARG A 179 20.47 -2.84 -13.27
C ARG A 179 20.09 -4.29 -13.02
N TRP A 180 18.97 -4.70 -13.60
CA TRP A 180 18.37 -6.01 -13.36
C TRP A 180 18.24 -6.78 -14.68
N SER A 181 18.41 -8.10 -14.61
CA SER A 181 17.94 -8.97 -15.69
C SER A 181 16.44 -9.22 -15.47
N ILE A 182 15.60 -8.55 -16.27
CA ILE A 182 14.16 -8.49 -16.05
C ILE A 182 13.45 -9.49 -16.97
N PRO A 183 12.71 -10.47 -16.42
CA PRO A 183 11.84 -11.34 -17.23
C PRO A 183 10.58 -10.54 -17.62
N ILE A 184 10.66 -9.85 -18.76
CA ILE A 184 9.58 -9.03 -19.28
C ILE A 184 8.47 -9.96 -19.80
N THR A 185 7.24 -9.75 -19.32
CA THR A 185 6.03 -10.32 -19.89
C THR A 185 5.19 -9.22 -20.53
N TYR A 186 4.43 -9.55 -21.58
CA TYR A 186 3.50 -8.59 -22.18
C TYR A 186 2.35 -9.25 -22.94
N THR A 187 1.26 -8.50 -23.07
CA THR A 187 0.13 -8.76 -23.97
C THR A 187 -0.19 -7.49 -24.77
N SER A 188 -0.93 -7.62 -25.86
CA SER A 188 -1.30 -6.47 -26.71
C SER A 188 -2.70 -6.66 -27.30
N SER A 189 -3.25 -5.58 -27.86
CA SER A 189 -4.53 -5.65 -28.58
C SER A 189 -4.54 -6.59 -29.78
N ILE A 190 -3.36 -7.02 -30.26
CA ILE A 190 -3.18 -7.93 -31.40
C ILE A 190 -3.09 -9.38 -30.92
N ASN A 191 -2.40 -9.61 -29.80
CA ASN A 191 -2.22 -10.94 -29.22
C ASN A 191 -2.42 -10.87 -27.70
N ASN A 192 -3.46 -11.56 -27.24
CA ASN A 192 -3.82 -11.66 -25.82
C ASN A 192 -3.07 -12.80 -25.10
N GLU A 193 -2.34 -13.66 -25.82
CA GLU A 193 -1.47 -14.65 -25.20
C GLU A 193 -0.23 -13.98 -24.60
N VAL A 194 0.13 -14.37 -23.37
CA VAL A 194 1.30 -13.82 -22.68
C VAL A 194 2.56 -14.16 -23.47
N GLN A 195 3.26 -13.12 -23.92
CA GLN A 195 4.57 -13.21 -24.54
C GLN A 195 5.64 -12.84 -23.51
N SER A 196 6.88 -13.27 -23.72
CA SER A 196 7.98 -12.94 -22.82
C SER A 196 9.32 -12.76 -23.55
N LEU A 197 10.22 -12.01 -22.90
CA LEU A 197 11.63 -11.89 -23.24
C LEU A 197 12.45 -11.55 -21.99
N ILE A 198 13.75 -11.76 -22.02
CA ILE A 198 14.65 -11.36 -20.93
C ILE A 198 15.36 -10.06 -21.33
N PHE A 199 15.18 -9.00 -20.55
CA PHE A 199 15.94 -7.76 -20.67
C PHE A 199 17.15 -7.85 -19.73
N ASN A 200 18.33 -8.21 -20.25
CA ASN A 200 19.50 -8.45 -19.41
C ASN A 200 20.02 -7.15 -18.77
N HIS A 201 20.59 -7.25 -17.57
CA HIS A 201 21.14 -6.08 -16.84
C HIS A 201 22.23 -5.33 -17.63
N ASN A 202 22.98 -6.04 -18.48
CA ASN A 202 24.05 -5.46 -19.30
C ASN A 202 23.56 -4.82 -20.60
N ASP A 203 22.30 -5.04 -20.98
CA ASP A 203 21.73 -4.44 -22.19
C ASP A 203 21.31 -2.99 -21.89
N ASN A 204 21.55 -2.07 -22.82
CA ASN A 204 21.09 -0.68 -22.66
C ASN A 204 19.58 -0.55 -22.90
N GLU A 205 19.04 -1.39 -23.77
CA GLU A 205 17.64 -1.40 -24.17
C GLU A 205 17.22 -2.81 -24.58
N ALA A 206 15.92 -3.08 -24.50
CA ALA A 206 15.28 -4.24 -25.11
C ALA A 206 14.18 -3.76 -26.06
N THR A 207 13.82 -4.58 -27.04
CA THR A 207 12.84 -4.20 -28.08
C THR A 207 11.76 -5.26 -28.21
N ILE A 208 10.50 -4.82 -28.24
CA ILE A 208 9.35 -5.64 -28.62
C ILE A 208 8.85 -5.16 -29.98
N THR A 209 8.82 -6.04 -30.98
CA THR A 209 8.26 -5.73 -32.31
C THR A 209 6.98 -6.55 -32.51
N LEU A 210 5.85 -5.85 -32.65
CA LEU A 210 4.57 -6.48 -32.94
C LEU A 210 4.36 -6.65 -34.45
N PRO A 211 3.55 -7.63 -34.91
CA PRO A 211 3.29 -7.85 -36.33
C PRO A 211 2.49 -6.72 -37.00
N GLY A 212 1.95 -5.79 -36.22
CA GLY A 212 1.26 -4.59 -36.68
C GLY A 212 1.16 -3.55 -35.56
N GLU A 213 0.54 -2.41 -35.85
CA GLU A 213 0.29 -1.38 -34.84
C GLU A 213 -0.83 -1.82 -33.90
N ALA A 214 -0.49 -2.00 -32.62
CA ALA A 214 -1.46 -2.31 -31.58
C ALA A 214 -2.09 -1.02 -31.04
N SER A 215 -3.37 -1.10 -30.67
CA SER A 215 -4.09 -0.02 -30.00
C SER A 215 -3.72 0.11 -28.53
N TRP A 216 -3.10 -0.92 -27.95
CA TRP A 216 -2.46 -0.88 -26.63
C TRP A 216 -1.47 -2.05 -26.49
N ILE A 217 -0.47 -1.87 -25.63
CA ILE A 217 0.40 -2.93 -25.11
C ILE A 217 0.42 -2.86 -23.58
N LYS A 218 0.31 -4.01 -22.92
CA LYS A 218 0.40 -4.11 -21.46
C LYS A 218 1.62 -4.96 -21.09
N ILE A 219 2.61 -4.32 -20.49
CA ILE A 219 3.82 -4.96 -19.97
C ILE A 219 3.63 -5.37 -18.51
N ASN A 220 4.31 -6.42 -18.09
CA ASN A 220 4.20 -7.09 -16.80
C ASN A 220 2.76 -7.60 -16.59
N THR A 221 2.34 -8.53 -17.45
CA THR A 221 1.01 -9.14 -17.43
C THR A 221 0.76 -9.84 -16.09
N ASN A 222 -0.41 -9.59 -15.50
CA ASN A 222 -0.81 -10.00 -14.14
C ASN A 222 0.15 -9.52 -13.02
N GLN A 223 1.03 -8.56 -13.34
CA GLN A 223 2.04 -8.01 -12.44
C GLN A 223 2.82 -9.09 -11.67
N VAL A 224 3.29 -10.10 -12.40
CA VAL A 224 4.06 -11.20 -11.80
C VAL A 224 5.50 -10.79 -11.54
N GLY A 225 6.06 -9.91 -12.37
CA GLY A 225 7.41 -9.40 -12.21
C GLY A 225 7.53 -8.32 -11.15
N TYR A 226 8.68 -8.28 -10.48
CA TYR A 226 9.01 -7.31 -9.42
C TYR A 226 9.54 -5.99 -10.00
N TYR A 227 8.75 -5.33 -10.85
CA TYR A 227 9.14 -4.08 -11.50
C TYR A 227 7.94 -3.22 -11.86
N ARG A 228 8.18 -1.92 -11.96
CA ARG A 228 7.19 -0.94 -12.44
C ARG A 228 7.34 -0.70 -13.93
N VAL A 229 6.28 -0.25 -14.56
CA VAL A 229 6.25 0.14 -15.98
C VAL A 229 5.74 1.57 -16.10
N ASN A 230 6.53 2.41 -16.75
CA ASN A 230 6.12 3.75 -17.16
C ASN A 230 6.03 3.82 -18.67
N TYR A 231 4.86 4.22 -19.17
CA TYR A 231 4.59 4.34 -20.59
C TYR A 231 4.72 5.80 -21.03
N GLY A 232 5.03 6.03 -22.31
CA GLY A 232 4.87 7.35 -22.91
C GLY A 232 3.43 7.85 -22.83
N SER A 233 3.22 9.18 -22.90
CA SER A 233 1.90 9.81 -22.70
C SER A 233 0.81 9.27 -23.64
N GLU A 234 1.15 8.96 -24.89
CA GLU A 234 0.23 8.36 -25.87
C GLU A 234 -0.17 6.94 -25.45
N GLN A 235 0.79 6.13 -24.99
CA GLN A 235 0.54 4.75 -24.58
C GLN A 235 -0.27 4.69 -23.27
N TRP A 236 -0.03 5.62 -22.34
CA TRP A 236 -0.91 5.78 -21.19
C TRP A 236 -2.35 6.12 -21.61
N ALA A 237 -2.54 7.03 -22.57
CA ALA A 237 -3.86 7.38 -23.08
C ALA A 237 -4.54 6.20 -23.80
N GLU A 238 -3.79 5.39 -24.54
CA GLU A 238 -4.24 4.12 -25.16
C GLU A 238 -4.78 3.14 -24.09
N LEU A 239 -3.99 2.90 -23.03
CA LEU A 239 -4.36 2.02 -21.92
C LEU A 239 -5.60 2.52 -21.15
N ILE A 240 -5.66 3.81 -20.85
CA ILE A 240 -6.82 4.45 -20.19
C ILE A 240 -8.07 4.32 -21.05
N SER A 241 -7.94 4.55 -22.35
CA SER A 241 -9.06 4.43 -23.31
C SER A 241 -9.56 3.00 -23.38
N ALA A 242 -8.66 2.02 -23.41
CA ALA A 242 -9.01 0.60 -23.39
C ALA A 242 -9.79 0.23 -22.12
N LEU A 243 -9.33 0.66 -20.94
CA LEU A 243 -10.02 0.44 -19.65
C LEU A 243 -11.41 1.07 -19.60
N LYS A 244 -11.55 2.31 -20.06
CA LYS A 244 -12.83 3.03 -20.07
C LYS A 244 -13.84 2.41 -21.04
N ASN A 245 -13.36 1.84 -22.15
CA ASN A 245 -14.21 1.14 -23.11
C ASN A 245 -14.68 -0.22 -22.58
N SER A 246 -13.78 -0.99 -21.97
CA SER A 246 -14.10 -2.27 -21.34
C SER A 246 -13.09 -2.59 -20.25
N ARG A 247 -13.53 -2.64 -18.99
CA ARG A 247 -12.65 -3.05 -17.88
C ARG A 247 -12.07 -4.44 -18.13
N GLU A 248 -12.83 -5.35 -18.75
CA GLU A 248 -12.42 -6.74 -18.99
C GLU A 248 -11.35 -6.90 -20.08
N THR A 249 -10.91 -5.79 -20.71
CA THR A 249 -9.73 -5.81 -21.57
C THR A 249 -8.48 -6.23 -20.83
N PHE A 250 -8.40 -5.95 -19.52
CA PHE A 250 -7.28 -6.33 -18.66
C PHE A 250 -7.76 -7.19 -17.49
N SER A 251 -6.90 -8.10 -17.04
CA SER A 251 -7.18 -8.90 -15.84
C SER A 251 -7.27 -8.01 -14.59
N THR A 252 -7.91 -8.53 -13.54
CA THR A 252 -8.03 -7.85 -12.25
C THR A 252 -6.67 -7.40 -11.69
N ALA A 253 -5.62 -8.23 -11.80
CA ALA A 253 -4.26 -7.87 -11.43
C ALA A 253 -3.68 -6.75 -12.32
N ASP A 254 -3.89 -6.81 -13.64
CA ASP A 254 -3.38 -5.77 -14.56
C ASP A 254 -4.06 -4.41 -14.33
N ARG A 255 -5.35 -4.40 -14.01
CA ARG A 255 -6.10 -3.19 -13.63
C ARG A 255 -5.53 -2.55 -12.37
N ALA A 256 -5.30 -3.36 -11.32
CA ALA A 256 -4.69 -2.91 -10.07
C ALA A 256 -3.23 -2.44 -10.25
N HIS A 257 -2.47 -3.12 -11.10
CA HIS A 257 -1.11 -2.75 -11.46
C HIS A 257 -1.05 -1.36 -12.12
N LEU A 258 -1.85 -1.14 -13.18
CA LEU A 258 -1.89 0.14 -13.88
C LEU A 258 -2.24 1.29 -12.91
N LEU A 259 -3.23 1.09 -12.04
CA LEU A 259 -3.58 2.06 -10.99
C LEU A 259 -2.42 2.32 -10.03
N ASN A 260 -1.73 1.28 -9.58
CA ASN A 260 -0.63 1.42 -8.62
C ASN A 260 0.55 2.17 -9.23
N ASP A 261 0.96 1.79 -10.45
CA ASP A 261 2.09 2.41 -11.14
C ASP A 261 1.81 3.86 -11.50
N ALA A 262 0.67 4.17 -12.13
CA ALA A 262 0.35 5.55 -12.49
C ALA A 262 0.33 6.47 -11.26
N ASN A 263 -0.28 6.02 -10.15
CA ASN A 263 -0.34 6.81 -8.93
C ASN A 263 1.03 6.99 -8.26
N THR A 264 1.85 5.93 -8.25
CA THR A 264 3.17 5.98 -7.61
C THR A 264 4.15 6.82 -8.44
N LEU A 265 4.17 6.63 -9.76
CA LEU A 265 4.99 7.41 -10.69
C LEU A 265 4.61 8.89 -10.64
N ALA A 266 3.31 9.20 -10.59
CA ALA A 266 2.85 10.58 -10.47
C ALA A 266 3.20 11.20 -9.11
N ALA A 267 3.08 10.45 -8.02
CA ALA A 267 3.52 10.89 -6.70
C ALA A 267 5.03 11.16 -6.64
N ALA A 268 5.84 10.39 -7.38
CA ALA A 268 7.28 10.55 -7.50
C ALA A 268 7.72 11.64 -8.50
N GLY A 269 6.78 12.31 -9.19
CA GLY A 269 7.08 13.32 -10.20
C GLY A 269 7.56 12.76 -11.55
N GLN A 270 7.50 11.45 -11.74
CA GLN A 270 7.94 10.76 -12.97
C GLN A 270 6.80 10.56 -14.00
N LEU A 271 5.57 10.87 -13.60
CA LEU A 271 4.40 10.91 -14.47
C LEU A 271 3.58 12.16 -14.15
N ASN A 272 2.95 12.74 -15.17
CA ASN A 272 2.02 13.84 -14.98
C ASN A 272 0.81 13.40 -14.14
N TYR A 273 0.45 14.17 -13.12
CA TYR A 273 -0.60 13.79 -12.18
C TYR A 273 -1.99 13.69 -12.83
N SER A 274 -2.23 14.39 -13.95
CA SER A 274 -3.48 14.27 -14.70
C SER A 274 -3.68 12.87 -15.25
N VAL A 275 -2.60 12.18 -15.67
CA VAL A 275 -2.68 10.81 -16.20
C VAL A 275 -3.17 9.84 -15.13
N ALA A 276 -2.64 9.98 -13.90
CA ALA A 276 -3.10 9.18 -12.77
C ALA A 276 -4.57 9.43 -12.43
N LEU A 277 -5.02 10.69 -12.45
CA LEU A 277 -6.43 11.05 -12.21
C LEU A 277 -7.36 10.55 -13.33
N ASP A 278 -6.93 10.67 -14.58
CA ASP A 278 -7.67 10.17 -15.75
C ASP A 278 -7.82 8.65 -15.73
N LEU A 279 -6.79 7.94 -15.24
CA LEU A 279 -6.84 6.51 -15.02
C LEU A 279 -7.79 6.18 -13.86
N ILE A 280 -7.65 6.79 -12.68
CA ILE A 280 -8.56 6.56 -11.54
C ILE A 280 -10.03 6.74 -11.95
N SER A 281 -10.32 7.65 -12.88
CA SER A 281 -11.68 7.89 -13.38
C SER A 281 -12.33 6.66 -14.02
N TYR A 282 -11.59 5.63 -14.46
CA TYR A 282 -12.20 4.40 -14.99
C TYR A 282 -12.94 3.61 -13.89
N LEU A 283 -12.57 3.81 -12.61
CA LEU A 283 -13.16 3.08 -11.48
C LEU A 283 -14.68 3.23 -11.38
N GLU A 284 -15.27 4.24 -12.03
CA GLU A 284 -16.73 4.39 -12.14
C GLU A 284 -17.42 3.11 -12.67
N SER A 285 -16.74 2.31 -13.50
CA SER A 285 -17.23 1.03 -14.03
C SER A 285 -16.63 -0.21 -13.36
N GLU A 286 -15.68 -0.04 -12.43
CA GLU A 286 -14.97 -1.14 -11.76
C GLU A 286 -15.83 -1.79 -10.67
N GLN A 287 -15.71 -3.12 -10.54
CA GLN A 287 -16.52 -3.92 -9.62
C GLN A 287 -15.71 -4.92 -8.81
N ASP A 288 -14.40 -5.05 -9.05
CA ASP A 288 -13.57 -6.04 -8.36
C ASP A 288 -12.89 -5.45 -7.13
N TYR A 289 -12.70 -6.29 -6.12
CA TYR A 289 -12.05 -5.92 -4.86
C TYR A 289 -10.64 -5.35 -5.06
N VAL A 290 -9.79 -6.04 -5.81
CA VAL A 290 -8.35 -5.76 -5.88
C VAL A 290 -8.04 -4.39 -6.51
N PRO A 291 -8.61 -4.00 -7.68
CA PRO A 291 -8.45 -2.65 -8.22
C PRO A 291 -9.06 -1.56 -7.32
N TRP A 292 -10.21 -1.81 -6.69
CA TRP A 292 -10.80 -0.87 -5.73
C TRP A 292 -9.95 -0.71 -4.46
N SER A 293 -9.21 -1.74 -4.03
CA SER A 293 -8.27 -1.62 -2.91
C SER A 293 -7.15 -0.61 -3.23
N VAL A 294 -6.60 -0.66 -4.45
CA VAL A 294 -5.63 0.32 -4.94
C VAL A 294 -6.27 1.70 -5.11
N GLY A 295 -7.45 1.76 -5.75
CA GLY A 295 -8.18 3.00 -6.01
C GLY A 295 -8.55 3.76 -4.73
N THR A 296 -9.11 3.08 -3.73
CA THR A 296 -9.45 3.69 -2.43
C THR A 296 -8.21 4.16 -1.67
N SER A 297 -7.07 3.45 -1.79
CA SER A 297 -5.79 3.89 -1.21
C SER A 297 -5.24 5.15 -1.89
N ALA A 298 -5.36 5.24 -3.22
CA ALA A 298 -4.98 6.43 -3.99
C ALA A 298 -5.87 7.64 -3.63
N LEU A 299 -7.19 7.44 -3.52
CA LEU A 299 -8.13 8.46 -3.04
C LEU A 299 -7.78 8.90 -1.62
N ALA A 300 -7.53 7.98 -0.69
CA ALA A 300 -7.16 8.33 0.68
C ALA A 300 -5.86 9.15 0.74
N THR A 301 -4.86 8.79 -0.06
CA THR A 301 -3.58 9.51 -0.16
C THR A 301 -3.79 10.93 -0.70
N LEU A 302 -4.54 11.08 -1.78
CA LEU A 302 -4.85 12.39 -2.36
C LEU A 302 -5.67 13.26 -1.41
N ARG A 303 -6.68 12.67 -0.75
CA ARG A 303 -7.47 13.33 0.31
C ARG A 303 -6.56 13.89 1.39
N ASN A 304 -5.63 13.10 1.91
CA ASN A 304 -4.74 13.52 2.99
C ASN A 304 -3.85 14.70 2.55
N ARG A 305 -3.35 14.68 1.31
CA ARG A 305 -2.52 15.76 0.75
C ARG A 305 -3.29 17.05 0.56
N VAL A 306 -4.53 16.98 0.07
CA VAL A 306 -5.34 18.17 -0.26
C VAL A 306 -6.24 18.65 0.88
N TYR A 307 -6.27 17.95 2.03
CA TYR A 307 -7.20 18.19 3.14
C TYR A 307 -7.20 19.65 3.63
N TYR A 308 -6.02 20.24 3.83
CA TYR A 308 -5.85 21.62 4.29
C TYR A 308 -5.69 22.63 3.15
N THR A 309 -6.25 22.33 1.98
CA THR A 309 -6.15 23.19 0.80
C THR A 309 -7.53 23.56 0.25
N ASP A 310 -7.56 24.59 -0.57
CA ASP A 310 -8.72 25.03 -1.35
C ASP A 310 -9.25 23.98 -2.35
N LEU A 311 -8.47 22.92 -2.62
CA LEU A 311 -8.88 21.84 -3.52
C LEU A 311 -9.83 20.83 -2.86
N TYR A 312 -9.91 20.81 -1.52
CA TYR A 312 -10.62 19.75 -0.79
C TYR A 312 -12.09 19.62 -1.18
N THR A 313 -12.77 20.74 -1.44
CA THR A 313 -14.17 20.74 -1.86
C THR A 313 -14.34 20.05 -3.22
N ASN A 314 -13.60 20.48 -4.26
CA ASN A 314 -13.70 19.88 -5.58
C ASN A 314 -13.26 18.41 -5.57
N TYR A 315 -12.23 18.09 -4.79
CA TYR A 315 -11.76 16.72 -4.60
C TYR A 315 -12.85 15.83 -4.00
N THR A 316 -13.51 16.25 -2.91
CA THR A 316 -14.57 15.46 -2.28
C THR A 316 -15.79 15.33 -3.19
N THR A 317 -16.14 16.36 -3.97
CA THR A 317 -17.18 16.26 -5.01
C THR A 317 -16.85 15.19 -6.05
N TYR A 318 -15.64 15.21 -6.61
CA TYR A 318 -15.16 14.19 -7.56
C TYR A 318 -15.18 12.78 -6.95
N ALA A 319 -14.55 12.60 -5.79
CA ALA A 319 -14.37 11.29 -5.18
C ALA A 319 -15.71 10.67 -4.74
N ARG A 320 -16.66 11.47 -4.24
CA ARG A 320 -18.02 10.99 -3.94
C ARG A 320 -18.72 10.49 -5.20
N LYS A 321 -18.70 11.29 -6.29
CA LYS A 321 -19.32 10.92 -7.55
C LYS A 321 -18.74 9.61 -8.12
N LEU A 322 -17.42 9.45 -8.06
CA LEU A 322 -16.73 8.23 -8.49
C LEU A 322 -17.17 6.99 -7.69
N LEU A 323 -17.39 7.13 -6.37
CA LEU A 323 -17.76 6.03 -5.48
C LEU A 323 -19.26 5.68 -5.53
N THR A 324 -20.13 6.61 -5.90
CA THR A 324 -21.59 6.42 -5.83
C THR A 324 -22.07 5.13 -6.53
N PRO A 325 -21.68 4.82 -7.78
CA PRO A 325 -22.16 3.62 -8.47
C PRO A 325 -21.82 2.33 -7.72
N ILE A 326 -20.59 2.22 -7.20
CA ILE A 326 -20.17 1.02 -6.49
C ILE A 326 -20.79 0.93 -5.08
N VAL A 327 -21.01 2.06 -4.41
CA VAL A 327 -21.71 2.12 -3.11
C VAL A 327 -23.13 1.60 -3.22
N GLU A 328 -23.86 2.01 -4.28
CA GLU A 328 -25.22 1.56 -4.57
C GLU A 328 -25.29 0.06 -4.85
N LYS A 329 -24.23 -0.51 -5.43
CA LYS A 329 -24.11 -1.95 -5.65
C LYS A 329 -23.84 -2.74 -4.36
N VAL A 330 -22.84 -2.34 -3.57
CA VAL A 330 -22.40 -3.17 -2.43
C VAL A 330 -23.34 -3.07 -1.23
N THR A 331 -23.88 -1.88 -0.95
CA THR A 331 -24.78 -1.58 0.20
C THR A 331 -24.21 -2.02 1.57
N PHE A 332 -24.94 -1.75 2.66
CA PHE A 332 -24.60 -2.26 4.00
C PHE A 332 -25.12 -3.68 4.27
N THR A 333 -25.75 -4.34 3.29
CA THR A 333 -26.20 -5.72 3.42
C THR A 333 -25.03 -6.64 3.09
N VAL A 334 -24.57 -7.41 4.08
CA VAL A 334 -23.46 -8.35 3.93
C VAL A 334 -23.88 -9.51 3.03
N ALA A 335 -23.01 -9.84 2.07
CA ALA A 335 -23.23 -10.90 1.09
C ALA A 335 -22.66 -12.24 1.58
N ALA A 336 -22.96 -13.31 0.85
CA ALA A 336 -22.34 -14.61 1.08
C ALA A 336 -20.91 -14.70 0.54
N ASP A 337 -20.60 -13.92 -0.51
CA ASP A 337 -19.30 -13.93 -1.17
C ASP A 337 -18.23 -13.15 -0.39
N HIS A 338 -17.07 -13.78 -0.18
CA HIS A 338 -15.98 -13.22 0.62
C HIS A 338 -15.38 -11.95 -0.01
N LEU A 339 -15.11 -11.98 -1.32
CA LEU A 339 -14.47 -10.88 -2.02
C LEU A 339 -15.42 -9.68 -2.15
N GLU A 340 -16.71 -9.93 -2.34
CA GLU A 340 -17.74 -8.90 -2.30
C GLU A 340 -17.79 -8.21 -0.93
N ASN A 341 -17.66 -8.95 0.17
CA ASN A 341 -17.56 -8.37 1.51
C ASN A 341 -16.27 -7.56 1.71
N ARG A 342 -15.12 -8.04 1.22
CA ARG A 342 -13.86 -7.28 1.24
C ARG A 342 -13.97 -5.96 0.47
N LEU A 343 -14.56 -5.99 -0.72
CA LEU A 343 -14.87 -4.82 -1.54
C LEU A 343 -15.81 -3.86 -0.82
N ARG A 344 -16.92 -4.38 -0.27
CA ARG A 344 -17.91 -3.62 0.49
C ARG A 344 -17.26 -2.81 1.61
N ILE A 345 -16.38 -3.42 2.39
CA ILE A 345 -15.69 -2.74 3.50
C ILE A 345 -14.84 -1.59 2.98
N LYS A 346 -14.01 -1.81 1.95
CA LYS A 346 -13.15 -0.77 1.37
C LYS A 346 -13.97 0.39 0.81
N VAL A 347 -15.01 0.08 0.04
CA VAL A 347 -15.87 1.08 -0.62
C VAL A 347 -16.66 1.89 0.41
N LEU A 348 -17.35 1.23 1.35
CA LEU A 348 -18.16 1.93 2.35
C LEU A 348 -17.29 2.78 3.29
N SER A 349 -16.13 2.27 3.72
CA SER A 349 -15.21 3.05 4.55
C SER A 349 -14.71 4.28 3.80
N SER A 350 -14.31 4.13 2.53
CA SER A 350 -13.88 5.25 1.68
C SER A 350 -15.01 6.27 1.49
N ALA A 351 -16.22 5.83 1.14
CA ALA A 351 -17.38 6.68 0.92
C ALA A 351 -17.76 7.47 2.18
N CYS A 352 -17.87 6.81 3.33
CA CYS A 352 -18.13 7.49 4.60
C CYS A 352 -17.02 8.48 4.96
N SER A 353 -15.74 8.11 4.76
CA SER A 353 -14.60 9.01 5.04
C SER A 353 -14.60 10.29 4.21
N LEU A 354 -15.21 10.24 3.03
CA LEU A 354 -15.34 11.37 2.12
C LEU A 354 -16.65 12.12 2.34
N GLY A 355 -17.52 11.68 3.25
CA GLY A 355 -18.79 12.32 3.56
C GLY A 355 -19.92 11.99 2.58
N HIS A 356 -19.96 10.78 2.02
CA HIS A 356 -21.06 10.32 1.20
C HIS A 356 -22.34 10.18 2.04
N GLU A 357 -23.36 10.99 1.74
CA GLU A 357 -24.51 11.24 2.61
C GLU A 357 -25.32 9.98 2.92
N SER A 358 -25.71 9.19 1.91
CA SER A 358 -26.52 7.99 2.12
C SER A 358 -25.78 6.91 2.91
N SER A 359 -24.46 6.79 2.70
CA SER A 359 -23.63 5.85 3.46
C SER A 359 -23.51 6.26 4.93
N LEU A 360 -23.32 7.55 5.20
CA LEU A 360 -23.28 8.09 6.57
C LEU A 360 -24.64 7.92 7.26
N GLN A 361 -25.75 8.20 6.58
CA GLN A 361 -27.10 8.03 7.14
C GLN A 361 -27.38 6.57 7.49
N GLN A 362 -26.96 5.64 6.63
CA GLN A 362 -27.10 4.20 6.90
C GLN A 362 -26.23 3.76 8.08
N ALA A 363 -24.98 4.25 8.16
CA ALA A 363 -24.09 3.99 9.30
C ALA A 363 -24.70 4.48 10.62
N VAL A 364 -25.25 5.71 10.65
CA VAL A 364 -25.98 6.26 11.81
C VAL A 364 -27.18 5.42 12.18
N THR A 365 -27.97 4.98 11.20
CA THR A 365 -29.15 4.15 11.44
C THR A 365 -28.78 2.84 12.12
N LEU A 366 -27.80 2.12 11.58
CA LEU A 366 -27.32 0.86 12.15
C LEU A 366 -26.65 1.06 13.51
N PHE A 367 -25.91 2.15 13.68
CA PHE A 367 -25.26 2.50 14.94
C PHE A 367 -26.28 2.76 16.06
N ASN A 368 -27.32 3.56 15.78
CA ASN A 368 -28.38 3.84 16.75
C ASN A 368 -29.21 2.60 17.09
N GLN A 369 -29.46 1.72 16.12
CA GLN A 369 -30.10 0.42 16.36
C GLN A 369 -29.26 -0.44 17.31
N TRP A 370 -27.95 -0.49 17.08
CA TRP A 370 -27.02 -1.20 17.97
C TRP A 370 -26.96 -0.58 19.37
N LEU A 371 -26.85 0.75 19.50
CA LEU A 371 -26.85 1.40 20.81
C LEU A 371 -28.18 1.17 21.57
N ALA A 372 -29.30 1.07 20.87
CA ALA A 372 -30.58 0.73 21.50
C ALA A 372 -30.64 -0.73 21.99
N SER A 373 -29.89 -1.64 21.35
CA SER A 373 -29.83 -3.08 21.68
C SER A 373 -28.40 -3.62 21.58
N PRO A 374 -27.49 -3.33 22.54
CA PRO A 374 -26.06 -3.64 22.39
C PRO A 374 -25.71 -5.14 22.24
N GLU A 375 -26.61 -6.02 22.70
CA GLU A 375 -26.50 -7.48 22.53
C GLU A 375 -26.59 -7.93 21.07
N THR A 376 -27.25 -7.14 20.21
CA THR A 376 -27.39 -7.42 18.78
C THR A 376 -26.44 -6.53 17.98
N ARG A 377 -25.22 -7.03 17.76
CA ARG A 377 -24.16 -6.28 17.07
C ARG A 377 -24.37 -6.25 15.56
N PRO A 378 -23.88 -5.20 14.86
CA PRO A 378 -23.74 -5.24 13.41
C PRO A 378 -22.89 -6.44 12.97
N ASN A 379 -23.12 -6.91 11.75
CA ASN A 379 -22.35 -7.99 11.16
C ASN A 379 -20.83 -7.66 11.22
N PRO A 380 -19.96 -8.63 11.58
CA PRO A 380 -18.53 -8.40 11.75
C PRO A 380 -17.83 -7.65 10.62
N ASP A 381 -18.25 -7.87 9.36
CA ASP A 381 -17.63 -7.27 8.18
C ASP A 381 -17.83 -5.75 8.14
N ILE A 382 -19.05 -5.27 8.38
CA ILE A 382 -19.37 -3.83 8.32
C ILE A 382 -19.22 -3.12 9.67
N ARG A 383 -18.92 -3.87 10.74
CA ARG A 383 -18.98 -3.39 12.12
C ARG A 383 -18.10 -2.16 12.35
N ASP A 384 -16.87 -2.18 11.85
CA ASP A 384 -15.94 -1.05 12.00
C ASP A 384 -16.45 0.22 11.33
N VAL A 385 -17.05 0.09 10.14
CA VAL A 385 -17.65 1.21 9.41
C VAL A 385 -18.84 1.77 10.17
N VAL A 386 -19.74 0.90 10.67
CA VAL A 386 -20.92 1.31 11.44
C VAL A 386 -20.53 1.99 12.74
N TYR A 387 -19.57 1.42 13.48
CA TYR A 387 -19.12 1.97 14.76
C TYR A 387 -18.47 3.33 14.57
N TYR A 388 -17.43 3.40 13.74
CA TYR A 388 -16.65 4.62 13.57
C TYR A 388 -17.50 5.76 12.99
N TYR A 389 -18.15 5.54 11.84
CA TYR A 389 -18.90 6.60 11.17
C TYR A 389 -20.25 6.88 11.84
N GLY A 390 -20.84 5.90 12.53
CA GLY A 390 -22.01 6.11 13.37
C GLY A 390 -21.72 7.08 14.52
N LEU A 391 -20.68 6.82 15.31
CA LEU A 391 -20.31 7.72 16.42
C LEU A 391 -19.82 9.08 15.90
N GLN A 392 -19.07 9.12 14.80
CA GLN A 392 -18.64 10.38 14.18
C GLN A 392 -19.81 11.31 13.84
N GLN A 393 -20.92 10.75 13.34
CA GLN A 393 -22.08 11.53 12.91
C GLN A 393 -23.04 11.83 14.07
N VAL A 394 -23.24 10.89 15.00
CA VAL A 394 -24.04 11.14 16.22
C VAL A 394 -23.37 12.20 17.09
N ASN A 395 -22.05 12.09 17.29
CA ASN A 395 -21.19 13.12 17.85
C ASN A 395 -21.65 13.73 19.19
N THR A 396 -22.25 12.94 20.08
CA THR A 396 -22.71 13.39 21.41
C THR A 396 -21.91 12.74 22.53
N GLU A 397 -21.77 13.43 23.66
CA GLU A 397 -21.18 12.87 24.88
C GLU A 397 -21.95 11.63 25.37
N ALA A 398 -23.29 11.67 25.35
CA ALA A 398 -24.11 10.55 25.81
C ALA A 398 -23.87 9.26 25.01
N ALA A 399 -23.78 9.34 23.68
CA ALA A 399 -23.45 8.18 22.85
C ALA A 399 -22.01 7.72 23.09
N TRP A 400 -21.07 8.65 23.27
CA TRP A 400 -19.68 8.35 23.57
C TRP A 400 -19.54 7.61 24.92
N ASP A 401 -20.21 8.09 25.96
CA ASP A 401 -20.21 7.46 27.30
C ASP A 401 -20.83 6.06 27.27
N GLN A 402 -21.86 5.86 26.45
CA GLN A 402 -22.44 4.54 26.25
C GLN A 402 -21.45 3.58 25.59
N VAL A 403 -20.77 4.00 24.52
CA VAL A 403 -19.72 3.18 23.88
C VAL A 403 -18.55 2.96 24.82
N TRP A 404 -18.19 3.94 25.65
CA TRP A 404 -17.12 3.82 26.64
C TRP A 404 -17.43 2.71 27.66
N LYS A 405 -18.66 2.65 28.15
CA LYS A 405 -19.10 1.57 29.03
C LYS A 405 -19.00 0.20 28.33
N LEU A 406 -19.47 0.11 27.09
CA LEU A 406 -19.36 -1.12 26.29
C LEU A 406 -17.89 -1.55 26.09
N TYR A 407 -16.98 -0.60 25.88
CA TYR A 407 -15.54 -0.87 25.77
C TYR A 407 -14.94 -1.45 27.07
N LEU A 408 -15.31 -0.88 28.23
CA LEU A 408 -14.84 -1.37 29.52
C LEU A 408 -15.35 -2.79 29.81
N ASP A 409 -16.63 -3.05 29.50
CA ASP A 409 -17.31 -4.33 29.75
C ASP A 409 -16.92 -5.42 28.72
N GLU A 410 -16.31 -5.07 27.59
CA GLU A 410 -15.92 -6.03 26.54
C GLU A 410 -14.71 -6.90 26.92
N SER A 411 -14.85 -8.20 26.63
CA SER A 411 -13.88 -9.26 26.90
C SER A 411 -13.19 -9.79 25.65
N ASP A 412 -13.86 -9.75 24.49
CA ASP A 412 -13.27 -10.13 23.20
C ASP A 412 -12.23 -9.09 22.76
N ALA A 413 -10.98 -9.53 22.56
CA ALA A 413 -9.88 -8.63 22.27
C ALA A 413 -10.04 -7.91 20.93
N GLN A 414 -10.60 -8.57 19.91
CA GLN A 414 -10.79 -7.98 18.58
C GLN A 414 -11.89 -6.92 18.64
N GLU A 415 -13.02 -7.22 19.27
CA GLU A 415 -14.10 -6.26 19.45
C GLU A 415 -13.65 -5.06 20.28
N LYS A 416 -12.87 -5.29 21.34
CA LYS A 416 -12.36 -4.22 22.18
C LYS A 416 -11.51 -3.20 21.39
N LEU A 417 -10.76 -3.66 20.38
CA LEU A 417 -10.03 -2.77 19.45
C LEU A 417 -10.99 -2.00 18.53
N LYS A 418 -12.07 -2.62 18.04
CA LYS A 418 -13.10 -1.93 17.24
C LYS A 418 -13.79 -0.82 18.05
N LEU A 419 -14.14 -1.09 19.30
CA LEU A 419 -14.71 -0.11 20.23
C LEU A 419 -13.71 0.99 20.60
N MET A 420 -12.44 0.62 20.81
CA MET A 420 -11.36 1.58 21.02
C MET A 420 -11.26 2.58 19.86
N ASN A 421 -11.26 2.09 18.62
CA ASN A 421 -11.24 2.92 17.43
C ASN A 421 -12.52 3.76 17.29
N CYS A 422 -13.70 3.16 17.54
CA CYS A 422 -15.00 3.84 17.54
C CYS A 422 -14.97 5.12 18.39
N LEU A 423 -14.50 5.02 19.65
CA LEU A 423 -14.42 6.14 20.59
C LEU A 423 -13.57 7.31 20.09
N THR A 424 -12.63 7.07 19.17
CA THR A 424 -11.80 8.11 18.56
C THR A 424 -12.50 8.88 17.45
N ALA A 425 -13.64 8.39 16.95
CA ALA A 425 -14.35 8.98 15.81
C ALA A 425 -15.08 10.29 16.15
N VAL A 426 -15.29 10.58 17.44
CA VAL A 426 -15.97 11.79 17.92
C VAL A 426 -15.21 13.06 17.48
N GLN A 427 -15.93 14.07 17.03
CA GLN A 427 -15.37 15.35 16.55
C GLN A 427 -15.34 16.42 17.66
N VAL A 428 -15.30 15.99 18.92
CA VAL A 428 -15.36 16.85 20.11
C VAL A 428 -13.99 16.82 20.83
N PRO A 429 -13.18 17.90 20.77
CA PRO A 429 -11.79 17.86 21.23
C PRO A 429 -11.62 17.45 22.69
N TRP A 430 -12.49 17.95 23.58
CA TRP A 430 -12.37 17.69 25.01
C TRP A 430 -12.69 16.23 25.38
N LEU A 431 -13.53 15.53 24.58
CA LEU A 431 -13.81 14.10 24.74
C LEU A 431 -12.58 13.27 24.35
N LEU A 432 -11.89 13.65 23.27
CA LEU A 432 -10.62 13.01 22.89
C LEU A 432 -9.54 13.24 23.95
N GLN A 433 -9.43 14.45 24.51
CA GLN A 433 -8.50 14.74 25.60
C GLN A 433 -8.84 13.94 26.87
N ARG A 434 -10.14 13.84 27.21
CA ARG A 434 -10.62 13.00 28.31
C ARG A 434 -10.21 11.54 28.10
N TYR A 435 -10.32 11.03 26.87
CA TYR A 435 -9.92 9.68 26.51
C TYR A 435 -8.41 9.45 26.71
N ILE A 436 -7.57 10.36 26.21
CA ILE A 436 -6.11 10.32 26.42
C ILE A 436 -5.77 10.27 27.93
N ASN A 437 -6.46 11.08 28.74
CA ASN A 437 -6.25 11.13 30.17
C ASN A 437 -6.69 9.84 30.87
N TRP A 438 -7.85 9.28 30.53
CA TRP A 438 -8.34 8.03 31.10
C TRP A 438 -7.51 6.82 30.69
N ALA A 439 -6.91 6.84 29.51
CA ALA A 439 -6.02 5.79 29.02
C ALA A 439 -4.71 5.67 29.82
N TRP A 440 -4.39 6.62 30.70
CA TRP A 440 -3.28 6.45 31.64
C TRP A 440 -3.51 5.34 32.66
N ASP A 441 -4.78 5.11 33.03
CA ASP A 441 -5.15 4.06 33.96
C ASP A 441 -5.19 2.70 33.22
N GLU A 442 -4.34 1.77 33.65
CA GLU A 442 -4.21 0.45 33.03
C GLU A 442 -5.41 -0.46 33.25
N SER A 443 -6.28 -0.13 34.21
CA SER A 443 -7.57 -0.79 34.36
C SER A 443 -8.57 -0.41 33.26
N ASN A 444 -8.40 0.78 32.66
CA ASN A 444 -9.21 1.24 31.54
C ASN A 444 -8.61 0.80 30.20
N VAL A 445 -7.33 1.12 29.95
CA VAL A 445 -6.63 0.80 28.70
C VAL A 445 -5.33 0.08 29.03
N ARG A 446 -5.15 -1.14 28.49
CA ARG A 446 -3.96 -1.94 28.75
C ARG A 446 -2.71 -1.20 28.27
N ARG A 447 -1.61 -1.35 29.00
CA ARG A 447 -0.33 -0.70 28.70
C ARG A 447 0.11 -0.85 27.24
N GLN A 448 -0.07 -2.05 26.66
CA GLN A 448 0.31 -2.36 25.28
C GLN A 448 -0.56 -1.68 24.20
N ASP A 449 -1.79 -1.27 24.55
CA ASP A 449 -2.74 -0.69 23.59
C ASP A 449 -2.71 0.86 23.60
N TYR A 450 -1.98 1.46 24.53
CA TYR A 450 -1.94 2.92 24.75
C TYR A 450 -1.53 3.70 23.49
N PHE A 451 -0.46 3.27 22.82
CA PHE A 451 0.03 3.94 21.61
C PHE A 451 -0.85 3.68 20.38
N THR A 452 -1.51 2.52 20.31
CA THR A 452 -2.54 2.24 19.29
C THR A 452 -3.69 3.25 19.41
N LEU A 453 -4.17 3.50 20.63
CA LEU A 453 -5.18 4.52 20.91
C LEU A 453 -4.74 5.91 20.45
N LEU A 454 -3.52 6.34 20.79
CA LEU A 454 -3.00 7.65 20.35
C LEU A 454 -2.91 7.73 18.81
N GLY A 455 -2.46 6.65 18.17
CA GLY A 455 -2.44 6.54 16.72
C GLY A 455 -3.84 6.72 16.12
N TYR A 456 -4.86 6.03 16.64
CA TYR A 456 -6.25 6.20 16.19
C TYR A 456 -6.75 7.63 16.35
N ILE A 457 -6.53 8.26 17.52
CA ILE A 457 -6.90 9.66 17.74
C ILE A 457 -6.20 10.59 16.74
N SER A 458 -4.94 10.35 16.38
CA SER A 458 -4.23 11.19 15.42
C SER A 458 -4.79 11.12 13.98
N THR A 459 -5.53 10.06 13.65
CA THR A 459 -6.21 9.96 12.34
C THR A 459 -7.48 10.81 12.27
N ASN A 460 -8.02 11.22 13.42
CA ASN A 460 -9.12 12.17 13.52
C ASN A 460 -8.60 13.59 13.22
N PRO A 461 -9.24 14.37 12.32
CA PRO A 461 -8.79 15.73 12.00
C PRO A 461 -8.71 16.67 13.21
N VAL A 462 -9.60 16.50 14.20
CA VAL A 462 -9.60 17.25 15.45
C VAL A 462 -8.57 16.69 16.44
N GLY A 463 -8.30 15.38 16.39
CA GLY A 463 -7.35 14.70 17.27
C GLY A 463 -5.88 14.82 16.83
N GLN A 464 -5.60 15.13 15.56
CA GLN A 464 -4.24 15.15 15.02
C GLN A 464 -3.32 16.13 15.76
N SER A 465 -3.72 17.41 15.85
CA SER A 465 -2.93 18.41 16.58
C SER A 465 -2.90 18.11 18.08
N LEU A 466 -4.02 17.67 18.63
CA LEU A 466 -4.15 17.31 20.05
C LEU A 466 -3.12 16.26 20.47
N VAL A 467 -2.98 15.18 19.70
CA VAL A 467 -2.04 14.10 20.01
C VAL A 467 -0.59 14.57 19.83
N TRP A 468 -0.30 15.34 18.78
CA TRP A 468 1.05 15.86 18.56
C TRP A 468 1.51 16.77 19.72
N ASP A 469 0.65 17.69 20.15
CA ASP A 469 0.94 18.60 21.26
C ASP A 469 1.08 17.81 22.56
N TYR A 470 0.15 16.91 22.84
CA TYR A 470 0.17 16.05 24.00
C TYR A 470 1.47 15.21 24.12
N VAL A 471 1.92 14.59 23.02
CA VAL A 471 3.15 13.79 22.98
C VAL A 471 4.38 14.65 23.25
N ARG A 472 4.46 15.85 22.67
CA ARG A 472 5.59 16.77 22.88
C ARG A 472 5.65 17.27 24.32
N GLU A 473 4.50 17.60 24.90
CA GLU A 473 4.38 18.13 26.27
C GLU A 473 4.64 17.07 27.34
N ASN A 474 4.32 15.79 27.05
CA ASN A 474 4.44 14.70 28.02
C ASN A 474 5.54 13.69 27.66
N TRP A 475 6.45 14.03 26.75
CA TRP A 475 7.48 13.11 26.24
C TRP A 475 8.28 12.43 27.35
N GLU A 476 8.77 13.20 28.33
CA GLU A 476 9.54 12.64 29.45
C GLU A 476 8.71 11.63 30.26
N LYS A 477 7.44 11.93 30.56
CA LYS A 477 6.54 11.00 31.27
C LYS A 477 6.26 9.73 30.46
N LEU A 478 6.14 9.86 29.13
CA LEU A 478 5.97 8.71 28.24
C LEU A 478 7.23 7.84 28.26
N VAL A 479 8.41 8.45 28.18
CA VAL A 479 9.69 7.75 28.28
C VAL A 479 9.87 7.09 29.65
N ASP A 480 9.52 7.76 30.73
CA ASP A 480 9.59 7.21 32.09
C ASP A 480 8.65 6.01 32.28
N ARG A 481 7.44 6.07 31.72
CA ARG A 481 6.46 4.99 31.84
C ARG A 481 6.77 3.81 30.94
N PHE A 482 7.15 4.03 29.69
CA PHE A 482 7.24 2.97 28.68
C PHE A 482 8.69 2.55 28.38
N GLY A 483 9.65 3.44 28.59
CA GLY A 483 11.05 3.27 28.23
C GLY A 483 11.34 3.81 26.82
N ILE A 484 12.49 4.47 26.66
CA ILE A 484 12.92 5.05 25.37
C ILE A 484 13.15 3.99 24.27
N ASN A 485 13.34 2.74 24.66
CA ASN A 485 13.55 1.60 23.75
C ASN A 485 12.26 0.80 23.48
N GLU A 486 11.09 1.27 23.92
CA GLU A 486 9.81 0.66 23.57
C GLU A 486 9.50 0.94 22.09
N ARG A 487 9.27 -0.13 21.31
CA ARG A 487 9.18 -0.06 19.84
C ARG A 487 7.94 0.72 19.38
N THR A 488 6.83 0.59 20.09
CA THR A 488 5.55 1.22 19.71
C THR A 488 5.61 2.74 19.92
N LEU A 489 6.25 3.21 21.00
CA LEU A 489 6.59 4.61 21.23
C LEU A 489 7.51 5.14 20.12
N GLY A 490 8.54 4.37 19.75
CA GLY A 490 9.43 4.73 18.64
C GLY A 490 8.68 4.89 17.32
N ARG A 491 7.73 3.99 17.02
CA ARG A 491 6.92 4.00 15.79
C ARG A 491 5.76 5.00 15.82
N LEU A 492 5.42 5.58 16.97
CA LEU A 492 4.30 6.52 17.11
C LEU A 492 4.51 7.80 16.28
N ILE A 493 5.75 8.31 16.22
CA ILE A 493 6.05 9.61 15.60
C ILE A 493 5.64 9.64 14.11
N PRO A 494 6.08 8.71 13.25
CA PRO A 494 5.58 8.61 11.88
C PRO A 494 4.06 8.60 11.78
N THR A 495 3.37 7.87 12.65
CA THR A 495 1.91 7.74 12.63
C THR A 495 1.22 9.08 12.89
N ILE A 496 1.62 9.79 13.95
CA ILE A 496 0.93 11.02 14.38
C ILE A 496 1.28 12.23 13.50
N THR A 497 2.42 12.21 12.81
CA THR A 497 2.86 13.29 11.91
C THR A 497 2.59 13.00 10.43
N ALA A 498 2.02 11.85 10.07
CA ALA A 498 1.89 11.39 8.68
C ALA A 498 1.21 12.37 7.71
N ARG A 499 0.29 13.22 8.18
CA ARG A 499 -0.43 14.21 7.35
C ARG A 499 0.15 15.63 7.42
N PHE A 500 1.25 15.84 8.14
CA PHE A 500 1.89 17.17 8.14
C PHE A 500 2.46 17.47 6.77
N SER A 501 2.26 18.72 6.34
CA SER A 501 2.55 19.17 4.98
C SER A 501 2.94 20.65 4.92
N THR A 502 3.38 21.22 6.04
CA THR A 502 3.80 22.64 6.13
C THR A 502 5.20 22.75 6.73
N GLU A 503 5.94 23.79 6.32
CA GLU A 503 7.28 24.07 6.85
C GLU A 503 7.26 24.26 8.37
N THR A 504 6.25 24.97 8.89
CA THR A 504 6.08 25.15 10.34
C THR A 504 6.00 23.82 11.09
N LYS A 505 5.29 22.83 10.56
CA LYS A 505 5.21 21.51 11.21
C LYS A 505 6.51 20.73 11.10
N LEU A 506 7.24 20.88 10.00
CA LEU A 506 8.56 20.29 9.85
C LEU A 506 9.56 20.90 10.86
N GLU A 507 9.58 22.21 11.00
CA GLU A 507 10.40 22.93 11.99
C GLU A 507 10.05 22.52 13.43
N GLU A 508 8.75 22.42 13.76
CA GLU A 508 8.29 21.94 15.06
C GLU A 508 8.84 20.54 15.39
N MET A 509 8.85 19.63 14.41
CA MET A 509 9.41 18.27 14.57
C MET A 509 10.92 18.32 14.78
N GLN A 510 11.65 19.10 13.97
CA GLN A 510 13.09 19.25 14.10
C GLN A 510 13.49 19.81 15.46
N GLN A 511 12.77 20.83 15.96
CA GLN A 511 12.99 21.39 17.29
C GLN A 511 12.72 20.37 18.39
N PHE A 512 11.64 19.59 18.26
CA PHE A 512 11.33 18.52 19.21
C PHE A 512 12.41 17.45 19.25
N PHE A 513 12.94 17.03 18.09
CA PHE A 513 14.03 16.05 18.03
C PHE A 513 15.36 16.61 18.53
N ALA A 514 15.65 17.88 18.27
CA ALA A 514 16.82 18.56 18.82
C ALA A 514 16.74 18.70 20.36
N LYS A 515 15.54 18.89 20.91
CA LYS A 515 15.31 18.92 22.37
C LYS A 515 15.54 17.56 23.01
N TYR A 516 15.17 16.46 22.34
CA TYR A 516 15.31 15.09 22.83
C TYR A 516 16.13 14.26 21.84
N PRO A 517 17.45 14.45 21.73
CA PRO A 517 18.27 13.82 20.70
C PRO A 517 18.32 12.28 20.82
N GLU A 518 18.31 11.77 22.04
CA GLU A 518 18.24 10.33 22.32
C GLU A 518 16.83 9.80 21.99
N ALA A 519 16.72 9.08 20.87
CA ALA A 519 15.45 8.56 20.37
C ALA A 519 15.24 7.06 20.64
N GLY A 520 16.27 6.34 21.12
CA GLY A 520 16.22 4.90 21.36
C GLY A 520 15.68 4.13 20.16
N ALA A 521 14.62 3.35 20.37
CA ALA A 521 13.96 2.56 19.32
C ALA A 521 13.26 3.42 18.24
N GLY A 522 13.13 4.74 18.44
CA GLY A 522 12.51 5.68 17.52
C GLY A 522 13.46 6.39 16.54
N THR A 523 14.76 6.10 16.55
CA THR A 523 15.76 6.83 15.74
C THR A 523 15.42 6.79 14.24
N ALA A 524 15.28 5.61 13.65
CA ALA A 524 14.91 5.45 12.24
C ALA A 524 13.51 6.01 11.94
N ALA A 525 12.55 5.77 12.84
CA ALA A 525 11.18 6.27 12.69
C ALA A 525 11.11 7.81 12.65
N ARG A 526 11.92 8.53 13.43
CA ARG A 526 11.97 10.00 13.38
C ARG A 526 12.50 10.50 12.03
N GLN A 527 13.51 9.84 11.48
CA GLN A 527 14.04 10.18 10.16
C GLN A 527 12.98 9.96 9.08
N GLN A 528 12.33 8.79 9.08
CA GLN A 528 11.22 8.47 8.18
C GLN A 528 10.08 9.51 8.27
N ALA A 529 9.76 9.96 9.49
CA ALA A 529 8.74 10.98 9.70
C ALA A 529 9.13 12.33 9.07
N LEU A 530 10.39 12.77 9.17
CA LEU A 530 10.86 14.00 8.51
C LEU A 530 10.80 13.87 6.99
N GLU A 531 11.25 12.73 6.45
CA GLU A 531 11.22 12.46 5.01
C GLU A 531 9.80 12.47 4.47
N ALA A 532 8.86 11.82 5.16
CA ALA A 532 7.45 11.82 4.78
C ALA A 532 6.85 13.24 4.76
N VAL A 533 7.15 14.07 5.77
CA VAL A 533 6.65 15.45 5.82
C VAL A 533 7.27 16.33 4.74
N LYS A 534 8.58 16.19 4.48
CA LYS A 534 9.25 16.86 3.36
C LYS A 534 8.64 16.45 2.01
N ALA A 535 8.37 15.16 1.83
CA ALA A 535 7.72 14.64 0.63
C ALA A 535 6.30 15.22 0.45
N ASN A 536 5.53 15.36 1.53
CA ASN A 536 4.22 16.01 1.48
C ASN A 536 4.30 17.50 1.07
N ILE A 537 5.25 18.25 1.64
CA ILE A 537 5.49 19.66 1.29
C ILE A 537 5.86 19.79 -0.19
N LYS A 538 6.83 18.98 -0.65
CA LYS A 538 7.28 18.95 -2.05
C LYS A 538 6.13 18.58 -2.99
N TRP A 539 5.35 17.56 -2.63
CA TRP A 539 4.21 17.13 -3.44
C TRP A 539 3.21 18.29 -3.66
N LEU A 540 2.89 19.05 -2.61
CA LEU A 540 2.02 20.22 -2.73
C LEU A 540 2.63 21.31 -3.61
N ALA A 541 3.94 21.57 -3.49
CA ALA A 541 4.61 22.57 -4.30
C ALA A 541 4.58 22.24 -5.80
N VAL A 542 4.73 20.96 -6.16
CA VAL A 542 4.82 20.50 -7.56
C VAL A 542 3.45 20.22 -8.17
N ASN A 543 2.58 19.51 -7.46
CA ASN A 543 1.39 18.89 -8.06
C ASN A 543 0.08 19.63 -7.78
N LYS A 544 0.02 20.51 -6.76
CA LYS A 544 -1.24 21.13 -6.33
C LYS A 544 -1.94 21.88 -7.46
N ALA A 545 -1.21 22.68 -8.24
CA ALA A 545 -1.80 23.49 -9.31
C ALA A 545 -2.45 22.62 -10.39
N GLN A 546 -1.72 21.63 -10.89
CA GLN A 546 -2.20 20.70 -11.92
C GLN A 546 -3.39 19.87 -11.45
N VAL A 547 -3.34 19.34 -10.23
CA VAL A 547 -4.47 18.60 -9.63
C VAL A 547 -5.69 19.51 -9.49
N GLY A 548 -5.48 20.76 -9.09
CA GLY A 548 -6.55 21.75 -8.97
C GLY A 548 -7.24 22.06 -10.30
N GLU A 549 -6.47 22.24 -11.36
CA GLU A 549 -6.99 22.46 -12.72
C GLU A 549 -7.81 21.26 -13.20
N TRP A 550 -7.28 20.03 -13.04
CA TRP A 550 -7.99 18.81 -13.42
C TRP A 550 -9.32 18.66 -12.67
N LEU A 551 -9.31 18.86 -11.34
CA LEU A 551 -10.51 18.78 -10.50
C LEU A 551 -11.56 19.84 -10.89
N ALA A 552 -11.12 21.07 -11.17
CA ALA A 552 -12.02 22.14 -11.61
C ALA A 552 -12.70 21.78 -12.94
N ASN A 553 -11.93 21.27 -13.91
CA ASN A 553 -12.45 20.83 -15.21
C ASN A 553 -13.47 19.70 -15.06
N TYR A 554 -13.17 18.70 -14.22
CA TYR A 554 -14.10 17.58 -13.97
C TYR A 554 -15.44 18.06 -13.38
N VAL A 555 -15.40 18.94 -12.38
CA VAL A 555 -16.60 19.47 -11.71
C VAL A 555 -17.45 20.32 -12.67
N GLN A 556 -16.82 21.13 -13.52
CA GLN A 556 -17.54 21.92 -14.53
C GLN A 556 -18.27 21.02 -15.54
N GLN A 557 -17.58 20.02 -16.11
CA GLN A 557 -18.18 19.08 -17.06
C GLN A 557 -19.35 18.30 -16.44
N SER A 558 -19.19 17.85 -15.21
CA SER A 558 -20.23 17.12 -14.46
C SER A 558 -21.49 17.95 -14.23
N THR A 559 -21.35 19.27 -14.05
CA THR A 559 -22.48 20.19 -13.82
C THR A 559 -23.27 20.45 -15.11
N VAL A 560 -22.61 20.41 -16.27
CA VAL A 560 -23.26 20.60 -17.58
C VAL A 560 -24.08 19.37 -17.96
N THR A 561 -23.55 18.16 -17.77
CA THR A 561 -24.27 16.91 -18.08
C THR A 561 -25.58 16.77 -17.29
N ASN A 562 -25.59 17.18 -16.01
CA ASN A 562 -26.78 17.17 -15.16
C ASN A 562 -27.83 18.23 -15.52
N ARG A 563 -27.54 19.20 -16.39
CA ARG A 563 -28.51 20.20 -16.88
C ARG A 563 -29.16 19.82 -18.20
N ILE A 564 -28.63 18.79 -18.88
CA ILE A 564 -29.07 18.34 -20.21
C ILE A 564 -29.93 17.07 -20.11
N GLN A 565 -29.81 16.31 -19.01
CA GLN A 565 -30.79 15.31 -18.56
C GLN A 565 -31.91 15.97 -17.76
#